data_AF-A0A925YER5-F1
#
_entry.id   AF-A0A925YER5-F1
#
_cell.length_a   1.000
_cell.length_b   1.000
_cell.length_c   1.000
_cell.angle_alpha   90.00
_cell.angle_beta   90.00
_cell.angle_gamma   90.00
#
_symmetry.space_group_name_H-M   'P 1'
#
loop_
_entity.id
_entity.type
_entity.pdbx_description
1 polymer ?
#
loop_
_entity_poly.entity_id
_entity_poly.type
_entity_poly.pdbx_seq_one_letter_code
_entity_poly.pdbx_strand_id
1 'polypeptide(L)'
;MSPPAPKGPSRKGPPPGAPGQLPRGTPAKVPPPGTAPKAPFSASTVTPPPQGPLPTPAPERPSVGQDSRTDRRSDSRSDSRSHGQRKPAAGSVAAIEIANVSDGGFIYWLFRFYAFGVLAVLGLGACAALGTYVYFAATLPPMPDLARYQSEVATTTVVRGWDGTPLAEFATERREILPFERFP
;
A
#
# COMPACT_ATOMS: atom_id res chain seq x y z
N MET A 1 72.14 -63.08 24.66
CA MET A 1 71.13 -63.56 23.68
C MET A 1 69.76 -63.25 24.26
N SER A 2 69.11 -62.19 23.78
CA SER A 2 67.82 -61.73 24.31
C SER A 2 66.67 -62.23 23.43
N PRO A 3 65.52 -62.63 24.01
CA PRO A 3 64.38 -63.12 23.23
C PRO A 3 63.66 -61.96 22.51
N PRO A 4 63.07 -62.22 21.33
CA PRO A 4 62.31 -61.21 20.60
C PRO A 4 60.93 -60.95 21.24
N ALA A 5 60.54 -59.69 21.23
CA ALA A 5 59.29 -59.18 21.81
C ALA A 5 58.03 -59.69 21.08
N PRO A 6 56.89 -59.85 21.78
CA PRO A 6 55.64 -60.33 21.17
C PRO A 6 54.97 -59.25 20.31
N LYS A 7 54.54 -59.65 19.10
CA LYS A 7 53.69 -58.85 18.20
C LYS A 7 52.29 -58.71 18.80
N GLY A 8 51.90 -57.47 19.13
CA GLY A 8 50.55 -57.13 19.56
C GLY A 8 49.51 -57.22 18.43
N PRO A 9 48.21 -57.37 18.77
CA PRO A 9 47.13 -57.57 17.81
C PRO A 9 46.84 -56.29 17.00
N SER A 10 46.78 -56.46 15.68
CA SER A 10 46.30 -55.45 14.72
C SER A 10 44.85 -55.06 15.01
N ARG A 11 44.63 -53.84 15.50
CA ARG A 11 43.31 -53.21 15.53
C ARG A 11 42.88 -52.87 14.10
N LYS A 12 41.98 -53.65 13.53
CA LYS A 12 41.15 -53.23 12.39
C LYS A 12 40.18 -52.15 12.89
N GLY A 13 40.42 -50.90 12.51
CA GLY A 13 39.44 -49.82 12.70
C GLY A 13 38.24 -50.00 11.75
N PRO A 14 37.04 -49.53 12.13
CA PRO A 14 35.89 -49.51 11.24
C PRO A 14 36.09 -48.50 10.10
N PRO A 15 35.54 -48.78 8.90
CA PRO A 15 35.66 -47.89 7.75
C PRO A 15 34.94 -46.55 7.99
N PRO A 16 35.45 -45.44 7.40
CA PRO A 16 34.83 -44.12 7.50
C PRO A 16 33.42 -44.14 6.87
N GLY A 17 32.50 -43.52 7.60
CA GLY A 17 31.06 -43.55 7.35
C GLY A 17 30.66 -43.08 5.95
N ALA A 18 29.75 -43.83 5.35
CA ALA A 18 29.01 -43.41 4.18
C ALA A 18 28.12 -42.20 4.52
N PRO A 19 27.97 -41.21 3.61
CA PRO A 19 27.06 -40.08 3.80
C PRO A 19 25.63 -40.57 4.00
N GLY A 20 24.99 -40.07 5.06
CA GLY A 20 23.66 -40.46 5.50
C GLY A 20 22.63 -40.39 4.37
N GLN A 21 22.10 -41.54 3.97
CA GLN A 21 20.84 -41.60 3.27
C GLN A 21 19.75 -41.13 4.24
N LEU A 22 19.23 -39.94 4.01
CA LEU A 22 18.01 -39.46 4.65
C LEU A 22 16.88 -40.47 4.37
N PRO A 23 16.05 -40.81 5.37
CA PRO A 23 14.93 -41.70 5.19
C PRO A 23 14.00 -41.13 4.12
N ARG A 24 13.86 -41.87 3.02
CA ARG A 24 12.94 -41.59 1.93
C ARG A 24 11.52 -41.67 2.50
N GLY A 25 10.99 -40.52 2.90
CA GLY A 25 9.62 -40.39 3.39
C GLY A 25 8.65 -40.94 2.35
N THR A 26 7.81 -41.86 2.78
CA THR A 26 6.64 -42.33 2.04
C THR A 26 5.83 -41.13 1.55
N PRO A 27 5.44 -41.05 0.26
CA PRO A 27 4.61 -39.97 -0.23
C PRO A 27 3.29 -39.98 0.53
N ALA A 28 3.02 -38.91 1.26
CA ALA A 28 1.74 -38.70 1.91
C ALA A 28 0.65 -38.77 0.85
N LYS A 29 -0.29 -39.71 1.05
CA LYS A 29 -1.49 -39.89 0.25
C LYS A 29 -2.29 -38.59 0.30
N VAL A 30 -2.20 -37.79 -0.75
CA VAL A 30 -2.96 -36.54 -0.91
C VAL A 30 -4.45 -36.89 -0.87
N PRO A 31 -5.22 -36.42 0.13
CA PRO A 31 -6.65 -36.63 0.15
C PRO A 31 -7.30 -35.89 -1.02
N PRO A 32 -8.36 -36.45 -1.63
CA PRO A 32 -9.09 -35.78 -2.70
C PRO A 32 -9.67 -34.44 -2.19
N PRO A 33 -9.90 -33.46 -3.10
CA PRO A 33 -10.46 -32.15 -2.76
C PRO A 33 -11.92 -32.31 -2.31
N GLY A 34 -12.11 -32.69 -1.05
CA GLY A 34 -13.38 -32.72 -0.36
C GLY A 34 -13.64 -31.39 0.29
N THR A 35 -14.65 -30.67 -0.22
CA THR A 35 -15.52 -29.72 0.48
C THR A 35 -14.99 -29.21 1.81
N ALA A 36 -14.30 -28.06 1.76
CA ALA A 36 -13.91 -27.33 2.95
C ALA A 36 -15.17 -27.06 3.82
N PRO A 37 -15.15 -27.42 5.11
CA PRO A 37 -16.24 -27.07 6.01
C PRO A 37 -16.32 -25.54 6.10
N LYS A 38 -17.51 -24.99 5.81
CA LYS A 38 -17.85 -23.61 6.15
C LYS A 38 -17.65 -23.44 7.66
N ALA A 39 -16.53 -22.85 8.04
CA ALA A 39 -16.34 -22.42 9.41
C ALA A 39 -17.45 -21.40 9.75
N PRO A 40 -18.15 -21.54 10.89
CA PRO A 40 -19.07 -20.52 11.33
C PRO A 40 -18.27 -19.24 11.55
N PHE A 41 -18.74 -18.15 10.94
CA PHE A 41 -18.25 -16.79 11.22
C PHE A 41 -18.32 -16.58 12.73
N SER A 42 -17.18 -16.67 13.42
CA SER A 42 -17.05 -16.14 14.76
C SER A 42 -17.18 -14.63 14.64
N ALA A 43 -18.37 -14.12 14.95
CA ALA A 43 -18.62 -12.71 15.12
C ALA A 43 -17.71 -12.24 16.26
N SER A 44 -16.58 -11.61 15.92
CA SER A 44 -15.80 -10.87 16.88
C SER A 44 -16.70 -9.80 17.46
N THR A 45 -17.07 -9.99 18.73
CA THR A 45 -17.70 -8.96 19.54
C THR A 45 -16.72 -7.79 19.62
N VAL A 46 -16.93 -6.80 18.75
CA VAL A 46 -16.25 -5.51 18.81
C VAL A 46 -16.72 -4.85 20.10
N THR A 47 -15.90 -4.91 21.14
CA THR A 47 -16.09 -4.12 22.35
C THR A 47 -16.00 -2.65 21.95
N PRO A 48 -17.09 -1.87 22.07
CA PRO A 48 -17.02 -0.45 21.73
C PRO A 48 -16.08 0.26 22.70
N PRO A 49 -15.26 1.21 22.23
CA PRO A 49 -14.41 2.01 23.10
C PRO A 49 -15.27 2.81 24.09
N PRO A 50 -14.74 3.11 25.29
CA PRO A 50 -15.43 3.95 26.26
C PRO A 50 -15.78 5.29 25.63
N GLN A 51 -17.08 5.58 25.54
CA GLN A 51 -17.59 6.86 25.08
C GLN A 51 -17.12 7.93 26.07
N GLY A 52 -16.15 8.75 25.64
CA GLY A 52 -15.78 9.97 26.35
C GLY A 52 -16.98 10.92 26.42
N PRO A 53 -16.96 11.88 27.36
CA PRO A 53 -18.04 12.84 27.55
C PRO A 53 -18.37 13.55 26.23
N LEU A 54 -19.67 13.61 25.92
CA LEU A 54 -20.21 14.28 24.74
C LEU A 54 -19.62 15.69 24.62
N PRO A 55 -19.09 16.09 23.44
CA PRO A 55 -18.73 17.48 23.21
C PRO A 55 -19.99 18.34 23.26
N THR A 56 -19.97 19.34 24.14
CA THR A 56 -20.98 20.41 24.21
C THR A 56 -21.18 21.02 22.82
N PRO A 57 -22.42 21.17 22.33
CA PRO A 57 -22.67 21.81 21.04
C PRO A 57 -22.12 23.23 21.06
N ALA A 58 -21.19 23.51 20.15
CA ALA A 58 -20.63 24.84 19.95
C ALA A 58 -21.74 25.80 19.50
N PRO A 59 -21.76 27.06 19.96
CA PRO A 59 -22.72 28.05 19.51
C PRO A 59 -22.57 28.27 18.00
N GLU A 60 -23.69 28.14 17.28
CA GLU A 60 -23.81 28.43 15.85
C GLU A 60 -23.21 29.80 15.55
N ARG A 61 -22.14 29.81 14.74
CA ARG A 61 -21.65 31.05 14.14
C ARG A 61 -22.60 31.45 13.02
N PRO A 62 -23.09 32.71 12.99
CA PRO A 62 -23.86 33.20 11.87
C PRO A 62 -23.00 33.17 10.59
N SER A 63 -23.54 32.55 9.54
CA SER A 63 -23.02 32.58 8.17
C SER A 63 -22.89 34.01 7.70
N VAL A 64 -21.65 34.51 7.65
CA VAL A 64 -21.31 35.76 6.97
C VAL A 64 -21.30 35.47 5.48
N GLY A 65 -22.28 36.03 4.76
CA GLY A 65 -22.40 35.94 3.32
C GLY A 65 -21.14 36.46 2.63
N GLN A 66 -20.52 35.60 1.82
CA GLN A 66 -19.47 35.98 0.89
C GLN A 66 -20.10 36.53 -0.39
N ASP A 67 -20.47 37.80 -0.35
CA ASP A 67 -20.69 38.60 -1.56
C ASP A 67 -19.32 38.86 -2.21
N SER A 68 -18.89 37.94 -3.07
CA SER A 68 -17.69 38.09 -3.90
C SER A 68 -18.00 38.99 -5.09
N ARG A 69 -18.29 40.27 -4.81
CA ARG A 69 -18.45 41.33 -5.82
C ARG A 69 -17.06 41.90 -6.13
N THR A 70 -16.30 41.22 -6.98
CA THR A 70 -15.04 41.75 -7.49
C THR A 70 -15.33 42.74 -8.62
N ASP A 71 -15.81 43.94 -8.27
CA ASP A 71 -15.80 45.10 -9.15
C ASP A 71 -14.38 45.67 -9.19
N ARG A 72 -13.51 45.04 -9.98
CA ARG A 72 -12.17 45.56 -10.26
C ARG A 72 -12.29 46.61 -11.37
N ARG A 73 -12.57 47.82 -10.90
CA ARG A 73 -12.27 49.11 -11.53
C ARG A 73 -10.90 49.07 -12.22
N SER A 74 -10.86 49.38 -13.52
CA SER A 74 -9.68 49.91 -14.19
C SER A 74 -10.11 50.76 -15.37
N ASP A 75 -9.88 52.05 -15.20
CA ASP A 75 -10.10 53.16 -16.09
C ASP A 75 -9.40 53.00 -17.45
N SER A 76 -10.01 53.52 -18.51
CA SER A 76 -9.36 54.25 -19.63
C SER A 76 -10.46 54.76 -20.57
N ARG A 77 -10.79 56.05 -20.58
CA ARG A 77 -10.08 57.15 -21.26
C ARG A 77 -10.88 57.58 -22.50
N SER A 78 -11.49 58.75 -22.38
CA SER A 78 -11.70 59.76 -23.41
C SER A 78 -12.04 59.30 -24.84
N ASP A 79 -13.28 59.56 -25.29
CA ASP A 79 -13.39 60.43 -26.45
C ASP A 79 -14.71 61.19 -26.54
N SER A 80 -14.55 62.50 -26.67
CA SER A 80 -15.59 63.50 -26.85
C SER A 80 -15.88 63.62 -28.36
N ARG A 81 -16.98 63.06 -28.86
CA ARG A 81 -17.57 63.52 -30.13
C ARG A 81 -19.10 63.57 -30.06
N SER A 82 -19.57 64.78 -29.78
CA SER A 82 -20.72 65.42 -30.43
C SER A 82 -21.09 64.77 -31.77
N HIS A 83 -22.21 64.04 -31.82
CA HIS A 83 -22.97 63.84 -33.05
C HIS A 83 -24.45 63.64 -32.75
N GLY A 84 -25.23 64.67 -33.10
CA GLY A 84 -26.64 64.68 -33.45
C GLY A 84 -27.56 63.64 -32.84
N GLN A 85 -28.45 64.09 -31.96
CA GLN A 85 -29.74 63.44 -31.77
C GLN A 85 -30.49 63.34 -33.11
N ARG A 86 -30.38 62.18 -33.77
CA ARG A 86 -31.33 61.78 -34.79
C ARG A 86 -32.52 61.14 -34.09
N LYS A 87 -33.68 61.73 -34.34
CA LYS A 87 -35.04 61.30 -34.00
C LYS A 87 -35.20 59.78 -34.26
N PRO A 88 -35.60 58.96 -33.28
CA PRO A 88 -35.76 57.52 -33.48
C PRO A 88 -36.96 57.28 -34.40
N ALA A 89 -36.70 56.75 -35.59
CA ALA A 89 -37.74 56.20 -36.45
C ALA A 89 -38.26 54.91 -35.80
N ALA A 90 -39.58 54.83 -35.63
CA ALA A 90 -40.27 53.67 -35.11
C ALA A 90 -39.91 52.42 -35.93
N GLY A 91 -39.28 51.44 -35.28
CA GLY A 91 -39.00 50.13 -35.86
C GLY A 91 -37.60 49.55 -35.66
N SER A 92 -36.72 50.15 -34.85
CA SER A 92 -35.42 49.52 -34.53
C SER A 92 -35.62 48.44 -33.47
N VAL A 93 -35.78 47.19 -33.89
CA VAL A 93 -35.60 46.03 -33.01
C VAL A 93 -34.16 46.08 -32.53
N ALA A 94 -33.96 46.34 -31.25
CA ALA A 94 -32.63 46.37 -30.65
C ALA A 94 -31.97 45.02 -30.93
N ALA A 95 -30.93 45.01 -31.77
CA ALA A 95 -30.12 43.84 -32.00
C ALA A 95 -29.44 43.52 -30.67
N ILE A 96 -29.98 42.53 -29.95
CA ILE A 96 -29.38 42.00 -28.75
C ILE A 96 -28.12 41.26 -29.22
N GLU A 97 -26.98 41.95 -29.15
CA GLU A 97 -25.67 41.34 -29.33
C GLU A 97 -25.43 40.42 -28.14
N ILE A 98 -25.83 39.15 -28.30
CA ILE A 98 -25.51 38.09 -27.36
C ILE A 98 -24.02 37.84 -27.55
N ALA A 99 -23.19 38.53 -26.77
CA ALA A 99 -21.79 38.22 -26.65
C ALA A 99 -21.67 36.76 -26.18
N ASN A 100 -21.39 35.86 -27.12
CA ASN A 100 -21.21 34.46 -26.81
C ASN A 100 -19.88 34.32 -26.07
N VAL A 101 -19.96 34.32 -24.74
CA VAL A 101 -18.80 34.14 -23.84
C VAL A 101 -18.05 32.81 -24.12
N SER A 102 -18.65 31.91 -24.90
CA SER A 102 -18.02 30.67 -25.35
C SER A 102 -17.04 30.83 -26.52
N ASP A 103 -16.81 32.03 -27.04
CA ASP A 103 -15.93 32.25 -28.20
C ASP A 103 -14.43 32.30 -27.82
N GLY A 104 -13.98 31.35 -26.99
CA GLY A 104 -12.56 31.13 -26.70
C GLY A 104 -11.75 30.61 -27.91
N GLY A 105 -12.38 30.53 -29.09
CA GLY A 105 -11.82 29.90 -30.28
C GLY A 105 -11.69 28.38 -30.15
N PHE A 106 -11.47 27.72 -31.29
CA PHE A 106 -11.30 26.27 -31.38
C PHE A 106 -10.20 25.73 -30.45
N ILE A 107 -9.09 26.46 -30.30
CA ILE A 107 -7.93 26.03 -29.50
C ILE A 107 -8.27 25.92 -28.01
N TYR A 108 -9.05 26.86 -27.46
CA TYR A 108 -9.49 26.81 -26.07
C TYR A 108 -10.34 25.56 -25.80
N TRP A 109 -11.27 25.28 -26.71
CA TRP A 109 -12.13 24.11 -26.61
C TRP A 109 -11.31 22.82 -26.68
N LEU A 110 -10.39 22.73 -27.65
CA LEU A 110 -9.49 21.59 -27.80
C LEU A 110 -8.68 21.34 -26.51
N PHE A 111 -8.07 22.40 -25.94
CA PHE A 111 -7.33 22.28 -24.69
C PHE A 111 -8.20 21.75 -23.55
N ARG A 112 -9.43 22.24 -23.41
CA ARG A 112 -10.37 21.78 -22.38
C ARG A 112 -10.73 20.31 -22.54
N PHE A 113 -10.90 19.82 -23.76
CA PHE A 113 -11.12 18.40 -24.05
C PHE A 113 -9.91 17.54 -23.67
N TYR A 114 -8.69 17.98 -24.01
CA TYR A 114 -7.48 17.27 -23.60
C TYR A 114 -7.28 17.26 -22.09
N ALA A 115 -7.54 18.38 -21.41
CA ALA A 115 -7.47 18.45 -19.95
C ALA A 115 -8.46 17.47 -19.30
N PHE A 116 -9.70 17.41 -19.81
CA PHE A 116 -10.69 16.44 -19.36
C PHE A 116 -10.26 15.00 -19.65
N GLY A 117 -9.71 14.72 -20.83
CA GLY A 117 -9.20 13.40 -21.21
C GLY A 117 -8.06 12.93 -20.32
N VAL A 118 -7.09 13.81 -20.02
CA VAL A 118 -6.00 13.51 -19.09
C VAL A 118 -6.55 13.20 -17.70
N LEU A 119 -7.48 14.01 -17.21
CA LEU A 119 -8.10 13.77 -15.91
C LEU A 119 -8.87 12.45 -15.87
N ALA A 120 -9.59 12.10 -16.94
CA ALA A 120 -10.29 10.83 -17.06
C ALA A 120 -9.33 9.64 -17.06
N VAL A 121 -8.21 9.72 -17.79
CA VAL A 121 -7.17 8.67 -17.81
C VAL A 121 -6.52 8.51 -16.42
N LEU A 122 -6.20 9.62 -15.74
CA LEU A 122 -5.68 9.58 -14.38
C LEU A 122 -6.68 8.96 -13.40
N GLY A 123 -7.97 9.29 -13.53
CA GLY A 123 -9.05 8.69 -12.73
C GLY A 123 -9.15 7.18 -12.94
N LEU A 124 -9.17 6.74 -14.20
CA LEU A 124 -9.18 5.30 -14.54
C LEU A 124 -7.92 4.59 -14.03
N GLY A 125 -6.74 5.23 -14.14
CA GLY A 125 -5.49 4.71 -13.61
C GLY A 125 -5.52 4.55 -12.10
N ALA A 126 -6.06 5.53 -11.36
CA ALA A 126 -6.24 5.46 -9.92
C ALA A 126 -7.20 4.33 -9.52
N CYS A 127 -8.32 4.17 -10.23
CA CYS A 127 -9.25 3.06 -9.99
C CYS A 127 -8.60 1.70 -10.26
N ALA A 128 -7.82 1.57 -11.34
CA ALA A 128 -7.11 0.34 -11.67
C ALA A 128 -6.04 0.00 -10.62
N ALA A 129 -5.27 0.99 -10.16
CA ALA A 129 -4.29 0.83 -9.10
C ALA A 129 -4.94 0.39 -7.79
N LEU A 130 -6.06 1.02 -7.41
CA LEU A 130 -6.82 0.65 -6.21
C LEU A 130 -7.39 -0.77 -6.32
N GLY A 131 -7.97 -1.12 -7.47
CA GLY A 131 -8.48 -2.47 -7.72
C GLY A 131 -7.38 -3.54 -7.63
N THR A 132 -6.22 -3.24 -8.20
CA THR A 132 -5.03 -4.11 -8.13
C THR A 132 -4.55 -4.26 -6.69
N TYR A 133 -4.48 -3.16 -5.94
CA TYR A 133 -4.13 -3.18 -4.53
C TYR A 133 -5.08 -4.05 -3.71
N VAL A 134 -6.40 -3.88 -3.88
CA VAL A 134 -7.42 -4.68 -3.19
C VAL A 134 -7.33 -6.16 -3.58
N TYR A 135 -7.11 -6.46 -4.85
CA TYR A 135 -6.93 -7.83 -5.33
C TYR A 135 -5.74 -8.51 -4.66
N PHE A 136 -4.58 -7.84 -4.60
CA PHE A 136 -3.41 -8.38 -3.90
C PHE A 136 -3.64 -8.47 -2.39
N ALA A 137 -4.24 -7.45 -1.77
CA ALA A 137 -4.57 -7.47 -0.34
C ALA A 137 -5.46 -8.68 0.03
N ALA A 138 -6.41 -9.05 -0.84
CA ALA A 138 -7.31 -10.17 -0.63
C ALA A 138 -6.71 -11.55 -0.94
N THR A 139 -5.66 -11.61 -1.76
CA THR A 139 -5.01 -12.87 -2.20
C THR A 139 -3.71 -13.17 -1.46
N LEU A 140 -3.21 -12.22 -0.66
CA LEU A 140 -2.06 -12.45 0.19
C LEU A 140 -2.36 -13.57 1.20
N PRO A 141 -1.43 -14.52 1.39
CA PRO A 141 -1.54 -15.47 2.47
C PRO A 141 -1.64 -14.72 3.80
N PRO A 142 -2.40 -15.25 4.78
CA PRO A 142 -2.49 -14.62 6.09
C PRO A 142 -1.08 -14.41 6.62
N MET A 143 -0.73 -13.16 6.96
CA MET A 143 0.59 -12.86 7.48
C MET A 143 0.81 -13.70 8.74
N PRO A 144 1.91 -14.47 8.81
CA PRO A 144 2.23 -15.19 10.03
C PRO A 144 2.30 -14.19 11.17
N ASP A 145 1.67 -14.53 12.29
CA ASP A 145 1.63 -13.69 13.48
C ASP A 145 3.05 -13.25 13.84
N LEU A 146 3.31 -11.93 13.77
CA LEU A 146 4.63 -11.34 14.03
C LEU A 146 5.11 -11.65 15.45
N ALA A 147 4.18 -11.80 16.41
CA ALA A 147 4.52 -12.19 17.77
C ALA A 147 5.11 -13.61 17.80
N ARG A 148 4.54 -14.51 17.01
CA ARG A 148 5.05 -15.88 16.84
C ARG A 148 6.34 -15.90 16.03
N TYR A 149 6.43 -15.06 15.00
CA TYR A 149 7.62 -14.95 14.16
C TYR A 149 8.84 -14.57 15.00
N GLN A 150 8.75 -13.58 15.89
CA GLN A 150 9.87 -13.22 16.77
C GLN A 150 10.35 -14.36 17.68
N SER A 151 9.47 -15.32 18.02
CA SER A 151 9.85 -16.49 18.81
C SER A 151 10.41 -17.65 17.98
N GLU A 152 10.09 -17.71 16.69
CA GLU A 152 10.43 -18.84 15.81
C GLU A 152 11.59 -18.56 14.85
N VAL A 153 11.71 -17.34 14.30
CA VAL A 153 12.92 -16.99 13.54
C VAL A 153 14.05 -16.68 14.50
N ALA A 154 15.13 -17.45 14.35
CA ALA A 154 16.41 -17.12 14.93
C ALA A 154 16.73 -15.65 14.62
N THR A 155 17.08 -14.89 15.65
CA THR A 155 17.48 -13.47 15.55
C THR A 155 18.77 -13.28 14.76
N THR A 156 19.26 -14.34 14.13
CA THR A 156 20.54 -14.43 13.45
C THR A 156 20.30 -14.73 11.97
N THR A 157 20.87 -13.88 11.12
CA THR A 157 20.83 -14.08 9.68
C THR A 157 22.00 -14.96 9.30
N VAL A 158 21.73 -16.20 8.88
CA VAL A 158 22.77 -17.14 8.41
C VAL A 158 22.93 -16.97 6.90
N VAL A 159 24.07 -16.41 6.48
CA VAL A 159 24.47 -16.38 5.08
C VAL A 159 25.02 -17.75 4.71
N ARG A 160 24.42 -18.37 3.69
CA ARG A 160 24.80 -19.68 3.19
C ARG A 160 25.41 -19.57 1.80
N GLY A 161 26.39 -20.41 1.52
CA GLY A 161 26.92 -20.63 0.19
C GLY A 161 25.87 -21.31 -0.71
N TRP A 162 26.16 -21.35 -2.02
CA TRP A 162 25.29 -21.99 -3.00
C TRP A 162 25.11 -23.50 -2.75
N ASP A 163 26.05 -24.11 -2.03
CA ASP A 163 26.08 -25.49 -1.56
C ASP A 163 25.32 -25.71 -0.23
N GLY A 164 24.76 -24.64 0.35
CA GLY A 164 24.05 -24.65 1.62
C GLY A 164 24.95 -24.53 2.86
N THR A 165 26.28 -24.49 2.67
CA THR A 165 27.25 -24.36 3.77
C THR A 165 27.10 -22.99 4.43
N PRO A 166 26.96 -22.90 5.77
CA PRO A 166 26.90 -21.60 6.45
C PRO A 166 28.26 -20.90 6.37
N LEU A 167 28.30 -19.73 5.74
CA LEU A 167 29.52 -18.92 5.57
C LEU A 167 29.69 -17.92 6.72
N ALA A 168 28.60 -17.30 7.15
CA ALA A 168 28.61 -16.31 8.20
C ALA A 168 27.26 -16.25 8.89
N GLU A 169 27.28 -15.89 10.17
CA GLU A 169 26.10 -15.61 10.96
C GLU A 169 26.18 -14.16 11.43
N PHE A 170 25.21 -13.33 11.00
CA PHE A 170 25.13 -11.93 11.37
C PHE A 170 24.01 -11.74 12.40
N ALA A 171 24.38 -11.18 13.54
CA ALA A 171 23.45 -10.76 14.58
C ALA A 171 23.84 -9.36 15.06
N THR A 172 22.89 -8.42 15.08
CA THR A 172 23.12 -7.08 15.63
C THR A 172 23.42 -7.14 17.12
N GLU A 173 22.77 -8.07 17.82
CA GLU A 173 22.95 -8.32 19.25
C GLU A 173 22.78 -9.82 19.51
N ARG A 174 23.71 -10.42 20.26
CA ARG A 174 23.62 -11.82 20.67
C ARG A 174 22.89 -11.90 22.00
N ARG A 175 21.57 -12.09 21.96
CA ARG A 175 20.75 -12.35 23.15
C ARG A 175 20.54 -13.85 23.32
N GLU A 176 21.21 -14.42 24.31
CA GLU A 176 20.90 -15.79 24.75
C GLU A 176 19.76 -15.70 25.76
N ILE A 177 18.55 -16.07 25.33
CA ILE A 177 17.40 -16.17 26.22
C ILE A 177 17.56 -17.46 27.01
N LEU A 178 18.16 -17.36 28.18
CA LEU A 178 18.28 -18.46 29.13
C LEU A 178 17.01 -18.52 30.01
N PRO A 179 16.39 -19.71 30.18
CA PRO A 179 15.36 -19.90 31.19
C PRO A 179 15.91 -19.51 32.58
N PHE A 180 15.06 -18.91 33.41
CA PHE A 180 15.47 -18.41 34.73
C PHE A 180 16.07 -19.53 35.59
N GLU A 181 15.61 -20.77 35.43
CA GLU A 181 16.08 -21.93 36.19
C GLU A 181 17.51 -22.37 35.86
N ARG A 182 18.15 -21.81 34.81
CA ARG A 182 19.54 -22.11 34.43
C ARG A 182 20.57 -21.10 34.92
N PHE A 183 20.15 -20.03 35.60
CA PHE A 183 21.11 -19.10 36.21
C PHE A 183 21.66 -19.70 37.51
N PRO A 184 23.00 -19.85 37.65
CA PRO A 184 23.63 -20.39 38.85
C PRO A 184 23.56 -19.44 40.05
#